data_AF-A0A5J6GTQ8-F1
#
_entry.id   AF-A0A5J6GTQ8-F1
#
_cell.length_a   1.000
_cell.length_b   1.000
_cell.length_c   1.000
_cell.angle_alpha   90.00
_cell.angle_beta   90.00
_cell.angle_gamma   90.00
#
_symmetry.space_group_name_H-M   'P 1'
#
loop_
_entity.id
_entity.type
_entity.pdbx_description
1 polymer ?
#
loop_
_entity_poly.entity_id
_entity_poly.type
_entity_poly.pdbx_seq_one_letter_code
_entity_poly.pdbx_strand_id
1 'polypeptide(L)'
;MEHVPRGGISADAWAAQFLRAAEENLRSQLSTEADQGTLHELALDHREGGVWATATFSMAARPGVRFIRSQNIIPGLSADWEADFAATLFETHLIEWFHTRAKEMLPDSDGVVRS
;
A
#
# COMPACT_ATOMS: atom_id res chain seq x y z
N MET A 1 -20.20 -6.25 18.14
CA MET A 1 -19.88 -7.63 17.69
C MET A 1 -18.58 -7.49 16.93
N GLU A 2 -17.46 -7.98 17.47
CA GLU A 2 -16.17 -7.90 16.80
C GLU A 2 -16.21 -8.75 15.53
N HIS A 3 -15.95 -8.12 14.39
CA HIS A 3 -15.93 -8.79 13.11
C HIS A 3 -14.61 -9.54 13.00
N VAL A 4 -14.66 -10.87 13.02
CA VAL A 4 -13.47 -11.74 12.91
C VAL A 4 -13.30 -12.12 11.43
N PRO A 5 -12.20 -11.75 10.76
CA PRO A 5 -11.87 -12.27 9.44
C PRO A 5 -11.80 -13.80 9.41
N ARG A 6 -12.08 -14.43 8.27
CA ARG A 6 -12.00 -15.88 8.11
C ARG A 6 -10.61 -16.39 8.55
N GLY A 7 -10.60 -17.46 9.35
CA GLY A 7 -9.40 -18.02 9.98
C GLY A 7 -9.37 -17.89 11.51
N GLY A 8 -10.31 -17.15 12.11
CA GLY A 8 -10.37 -16.97 13.56
C GLY A 8 -9.30 -16.00 14.10
N ILE A 9 -8.63 -15.26 13.22
CA ILE A 9 -7.61 -14.28 13.59
C ILE A 9 -8.29 -12.95 13.94
N SER A 10 -7.79 -12.25 14.95
CA SER A 10 -8.28 -10.91 15.27
C SER A 10 -7.94 -9.92 14.15
N ALA A 11 -8.67 -8.80 14.08
CA ALA A 11 -8.38 -7.72 13.13
C ALA A 11 -6.93 -7.21 13.28
N ASP A 12 -6.41 -7.12 14.51
CA ASP A 12 -5.03 -6.74 14.78
C ASP A 12 -4.02 -7.76 14.24
N ALA A 13 -4.32 -9.06 14.38
CA ALA A 13 -3.48 -10.11 13.84
C ALA A 13 -3.47 -10.09 12.30
N TRP A 14 -4.63 -9.86 11.68
CA TRP A 14 -4.76 -9.67 10.24
C TRP A 14 -3.94 -8.47 9.78
N ALA A 15 -4.06 -7.33 10.45
CA ALA A 15 -3.35 -6.09 10.11
C ALA A 15 -1.84 -6.26 10.23
N ALA A 16 -1.37 -6.92 11.28
CA ALA A 16 0.05 -7.21 11.48
C ALA A 16 0.61 -8.16 10.41
N GLN A 17 -0.20 -9.14 9.97
CA GLN A 17 0.19 -10.04 8.88
C GLN A 17 0.27 -9.28 7.55
N PHE A 18 -0.77 -8.48 7.23
CA PHE A 18 -0.78 -7.64 6.03
C PHE A 18 0.45 -6.73 5.97
N LEU A 19 0.71 -5.98 7.03
CA LEU A 19 1.83 -5.03 7.07
C LEU A 19 3.17 -5.72 6.83
N ARG A 20 3.38 -6.89 7.44
CA ARG A 20 4.61 -7.66 7.27
C ARG A 20 4.78 -8.13 5.83
N ALA A 21 3.75 -8.76 5.26
CA ALA A 21 3.79 -9.28 3.90
C ALA A 21 4.01 -8.15 2.88
N ALA A 22 3.20 -7.08 2.99
CA ALA A 22 3.27 -5.95 2.09
C ALA A 22 4.60 -5.18 2.19
N GLU A 23 5.12 -4.97 3.40
CA GLU A 23 6.37 -4.23 3.58
C GLU A 23 7.57 -4.99 2.99
N GLU A 24 7.69 -6.29 3.27
CA GLU A 24 8.77 -7.13 2.75
C GLU A 24 8.76 -7.16 1.22
N ASN A 25 7.59 -7.43 0.65
CA ASN A 25 7.43 -7.51 -0.80
C ASN A 25 7.65 -6.15 -1.48
N LEU A 26 7.08 -5.06 -0.96
CA LEU A 26 7.25 -3.73 -1.55
C LEU A 26 8.71 -3.30 -1.53
N ARG A 27 9.43 -3.53 -0.41
CA ARG A 27 10.87 -3.24 -0.35
C ARG A 27 11.63 -4.02 -1.43
N SER A 28 11.32 -5.30 -1.58
CA SER A 28 11.93 -6.15 -2.62
C SER A 28 11.60 -5.62 -4.02
N GLN A 29 10.31 -5.54 -4.37
CA GLN A 29 9.82 -5.10 -5.68
C GLN A 29 10.42 -3.75 -6.07
N LEU A 30 10.24 -2.72 -5.23
CA LEU A 30 10.77 -1.38 -5.49
C LEU A 30 12.28 -1.37 -5.70
N SER A 31 13.05 -2.14 -4.92
CA SER A 31 14.50 -2.22 -5.09
C SER A 31 14.93 -2.87 -6.41
N THR A 32 14.08 -3.76 -6.96
CA THR A 32 14.33 -4.47 -8.23
C THR A 32 13.71 -3.79 -9.44
N GLU A 33 12.83 -2.81 -9.25
CA GLU A 33 12.28 -2.01 -10.33
C GLU A 33 13.40 -1.32 -11.13
N ALA A 34 13.18 -1.15 -12.44
CA ALA A 34 14.13 -0.47 -13.32
C ALA A 34 14.47 0.96 -12.82
N ASP A 35 13.48 1.59 -12.18
CA ASP A 35 13.56 2.94 -11.64
C ASP A 35 14.06 2.98 -10.18
N GLN A 36 14.58 1.87 -9.63
CA GLN A 36 15.18 1.72 -8.29
C GLN A 36 14.49 2.55 -7.20
N GLY A 37 13.44 1.97 -6.63
CA GLY A 37 12.61 2.58 -5.61
C GLY A 37 13.07 2.35 -4.17
N THR A 38 12.49 3.12 -3.26
CA THR A 38 12.64 2.94 -1.81
C THR A 38 11.31 3.17 -1.12
N LEU A 39 10.85 2.18 -0.36
CA LEU A 39 9.73 2.33 0.55
C LEU A 39 10.19 3.09 1.81
N HIS A 40 9.51 4.18 2.13
CA HIS A 40 9.75 4.99 3.33
C HIS A 40 8.82 4.60 4.46
N GLU A 41 7.53 4.42 4.14
CA GLU A 41 6.48 4.17 5.12
C GLU A 41 5.37 3.33 4.51
N LEU A 42 4.82 2.42 5.32
CA LEU A 42 3.58 1.71 5.06
C LEU A 42 2.74 1.77 6.34
N ALA A 43 1.53 2.32 6.23
CA ALA A 43 0.63 2.50 7.36
C ALA A 43 -0.78 1.98 7.04
N LEU A 44 -1.49 1.55 8.08
CA LEU A 44 -2.90 1.18 8.02
C LEU A 44 -3.75 2.17 8.81
N ASP A 45 -4.81 2.66 8.18
CA ASP A 45 -5.81 3.50 8.81
C ASP A 45 -7.18 2.81 8.79
N HIS A 46 -7.89 2.84 9.91
CA HIS A 46 -9.29 2.47 9.96
C HIS A 46 -10.13 3.71 9.65
N ARG A 47 -10.92 3.66 8.57
CA ARG A 47 -11.78 4.77 8.13
C ARG A 47 -13.23 4.28 7.96
N GLU A 48 -14.16 5.22 7.85
CA GLU A 48 -15.53 4.87 7.45
C GLU A 48 -15.50 4.16 6.10
N GLY A 49 -16.02 2.93 6.04
CA GLY A 49 -16.04 2.11 4.82
C GLY A 49 -14.87 1.15 4.61
N GLY A 50 -13.92 1.03 5.55
CA GLY A 50 -12.90 -0.03 5.49
C GLY A 50 -11.55 0.26 6.13
N VAL A 51 -10.61 -0.64 5.90
CA VAL A 51 -9.19 -0.47 6.24
C VAL A 51 -8.45 0.05 5.01
N TRP A 52 -7.69 1.12 5.19
CA TRP A 52 -6.91 1.76 4.14
C TRP A 52 -5.43 1.54 4.36
N ALA A 53 -4.72 1.07 3.34
CA ALA A 53 -3.26 1.07 3.32
C ALA A 53 -2.76 2.35 2.64
N THR A 54 -1.76 2.97 3.25
CA THR A 54 -1.06 4.12 2.69
C THR A 54 0.43 3.79 2.61
N ALA A 55 0.98 3.87 1.41
CA ALA A 55 2.41 3.69 1.18
C ALA A 55 3.05 5.00 0.70
N THR A 56 4.19 5.34 1.31
CA THR A 56 5.05 6.44 0.92
C THR A 56 6.35 5.89 0.36
N PHE A 57 6.69 6.23 -0.87
CA PHE A 57 7.90 5.74 -1.53
C PHE A 57 8.53 6.80 -2.44
N SER A 58 9.77 6.57 -2.87
CA SER A 58 10.46 7.37 -3.88
C SER A 58 11.04 6.47 -4.97
N MET A 59 11.27 7.04 -6.15
CA MET A 59 11.82 6.33 -7.31
C MET A 59 12.98 7.13 -7.89
N ALA A 60 14.06 6.47 -8.32
CA ALA A 60 15.23 7.12 -8.91
C ALA A 60 14.89 7.86 -10.22
N ALA A 61 13.86 7.43 -10.95
CA ALA A 61 13.36 8.15 -12.14
C ALA A 61 12.85 9.57 -11.84
N ARG A 62 12.47 9.86 -10.58
CA ARG A 62 11.96 11.15 -10.14
C ARG A 62 12.66 11.57 -8.83
N PRO A 63 13.95 11.95 -8.87
CA PRO A 63 14.70 12.33 -7.67
C PRO A 63 14.05 13.51 -6.96
N GLY A 64 13.99 13.45 -5.62
CA GLY A 64 13.39 14.51 -4.80
C GLY A 64 11.87 14.53 -4.77
N VAL A 65 11.19 13.65 -5.51
CA VAL A 65 9.73 13.47 -5.44
C VAL A 65 9.39 12.30 -4.53
N ARG A 66 8.39 12.50 -3.67
CA ARG A 66 7.75 11.41 -2.91
C ARG A 66 6.39 11.06 -3.51
N PHE A 67 6.09 9.77 -3.56
CA PHE A 67 4.81 9.25 -4.00
C PHE A 67 4.06 8.73 -2.78
N ILE A 68 2.81 9.13 -2.63
CA ILE A 68 1.90 8.63 -1.60
C ILE A 68 0.69 8.03 -2.29
N ARG A 69 0.44 6.76 -2.04
CA ARG A 69 -0.74 6.04 -2.52
C ARG A 69 -1.54 5.52 -1.35
N SER A 70 -2.81 5.93 -1.26
CA SER A 70 -3.77 5.41 -0.29
C SER A 70 -4.83 4.56 -1.00
N GLN A 71 -5.07 3.34 -0.54
CA GLN A 71 -6.05 2.44 -1.13
C GLN A 71 -6.83 1.70 -0.04
N ASN A 72 -8.15 1.58 -0.22
CA ASN A 72 -8.97 0.71 0.61
C ASN A 72 -8.65 -0.76 0.30
N ILE A 73 -8.12 -1.49 1.29
CA ILE A 73 -7.68 -2.89 1.18
C ILE A 73 -8.68 -3.87 1.79
N ILE A 74 -9.58 -3.38 2.64
CA ILE A 74 -10.74 -4.13 3.14
C ILE A 74 -11.97 -3.24 2.92
N PRO A 75 -12.61 -3.26 1.75
CA PRO A 75 -13.91 -2.61 1.61
C PRO A 75 -14.86 -3.23 2.65
N GLY A 76 -15.65 -2.38 3.32
CA GLY A 76 -16.43 -2.68 4.53
C GLY A 76 -17.50 -3.78 4.46
N LEU A 77 -17.36 -4.79 3.59
CA LEU A 77 -18.27 -5.91 3.42
C LEU A 77 -17.62 -7.30 3.25
N SER A 78 -16.28 -7.46 3.23
CA SER A 78 -15.72 -8.81 3.23
C SER A 78 -14.57 -8.98 4.22
N ALA A 79 -14.92 -9.54 5.37
CA ALA A 79 -13.99 -10.20 6.28
C ALA A 79 -13.42 -11.52 5.71
N ASP A 80 -13.47 -11.71 4.39
CA ASP A 80 -13.13 -12.96 3.70
C ASP A 80 -11.76 -12.94 3.03
N TRP A 81 -11.04 -11.81 3.03
CA TRP A 81 -9.77 -11.68 2.32
C TRP A 81 -8.62 -12.09 3.23
N GLU A 82 -7.79 -13.02 2.78
CA GLU A 82 -6.53 -13.35 3.44
C GLU A 82 -5.58 -12.16 3.39
N ALA A 83 -4.85 -11.89 4.49
CA ALA A 83 -3.97 -10.73 4.61
C ALA A 83 -2.89 -10.71 3.51
N ASP A 84 -2.32 -11.87 3.19
CA ASP A 84 -1.29 -12.02 2.16
C ASP A 84 -1.83 -11.74 0.75
N PHE A 85 -3.08 -12.14 0.48
CA PHE A 85 -3.76 -11.84 -0.77
C PHE A 85 -4.06 -10.33 -0.90
N ALA A 86 -4.55 -9.71 0.16
CA ALA A 86 -4.78 -8.26 0.20
C ALA A 86 -3.47 -7.48 0.00
N ALA A 87 -2.36 -7.94 0.60
CA ALA A 87 -1.03 -7.37 0.40
C ALA A 87 -0.62 -7.43 -1.08
N THR A 88 -0.71 -8.60 -1.70
CA THR A 88 -0.38 -8.80 -3.12
C THR A 88 -1.17 -7.87 -4.04
N LEU A 89 -2.48 -7.70 -3.78
CA LEU A 89 -3.32 -6.81 -4.58
C LEU A 89 -2.97 -5.33 -4.38
N PHE A 90 -2.70 -4.92 -3.14
CA PHE A 90 -2.26 -3.56 -2.84
C PHE A 90 -0.94 -3.23 -3.55
N GLU A 91 0.04 -4.12 -3.43
CA GLU A 91 1.34 -4.02 -4.11
C GLU A 91 1.19 -3.86 -5.63
N THR A 92 0.42 -4.76 -6.25
CA THR A 92 0.19 -4.76 -7.69
C THR A 92 -0.39 -3.44 -8.16
N HIS A 93 -1.44 -2.94 -7.48
CA HIS A 93 -2.07 -1.68 -7.82
C HIS A 93 -1.16 -0.47 -7.56
N LEU A 94 -0.28 -0.53 -6.57
CA LEU A 94 0.67 0.54 -6.28
C LEU A 94 1.70 0.67 -7.39
N ILE A 95 2.30 -0.45 -7.82
CA ILE A 95 3.29 -0.48 -8.90
C ILE A 95 2.66 -0.11 -10.24
N GLU A 96 1.48 -0.65 -10.54
CA GLU A 96 0.71 -0.28 -11.73
C GLU A 96 0.41 1.23 -11.74
N TRP A 97 -0.07 1.80 -10.63
CA TRP A 97 -0.35 3.22 -10.52
C TRP A 97 0.90 4.07 -10.79
N PHE A 98 2.05 3.66 -10.26
CA PHE A 98 3.31 4.37 -10.51
C PHE A 98 3.63 4.41 -12.02
N HIS A 99 3.57 3.25 -12.68
CA HIS A 99 3.97 3.11 -14.07
C HIS A 99 2.99 3.67 -15.08
N THR A 100 1.70 3.70 -14.75
CA THR A 100 0.64 4.15 -15.66
C THR A 100 0.24 5.61 -15.45
N ARG A 101 0.52 6.19 -14.28
CA ARG A 101 0.03 7.52 -13.93
C ARG A 101 0.99 8.36 -13.10
N ALA A 102 1.47 7.85 -11.96
CA ALA A 102 2.11 8.70 -10.95
C ALA A 102 3.38 9.38 -11.47
N LYS A 103 4.19 8.67 -12.27
CA LYS A 103 5.46 9.22 -12.80
C LYS A 103 5.28 10.41 -13.74
N GLU A 104 4.10 10.57 -14.32
CA GLU A 104 3.75 11.67 -15.24
C GLU A 104 3.08 12.86 -14.51
N MET A 105 2.68 12.68 -13.25
CA MET A 105 2.05 13.73 -12.46
C MET A 105 3.06 14.77 -11.99
N LEU A 106 2.60 16.03 -11.93
CA LEU A 106 3.33 17.10 -11.25
C LEU A 106 3.17 16.94 -9.74
N PRO A 107 4.26 17.05 -8.95
CA PRO A 107 4.15 17.09 -7.50
C PRO A 107 3.48 18.38 -7.03
N ASP A 108 2.85 18.32 -5.87
CA ASP A 108 2.36 19.48 -5.14
C ASP A 108 3.54 20.37 -4.67
N SER A 109 3.23 21.51 -4.04
CA SER A 109 4.25 22.47 -3.56
C SER A 109 5.23 21.90 -2.53
N ASP A 110 4.91 20.77 -1.92
CA ASP A 110 5.74 20.05 -0.96
C ASP A 110 6.56 18.90 -1.59
N GLY A 111 6.55 18.78 -2.92
CA GLY A 111 7.32 17.76 -3.65
C GLY A 111 6.67 16.37 -3.63
N VAL A 112 5.37 16.28 -3.35
CA VAL A 112 4.66 15.00 -3.22
C VAL A 112 3.62 14.81 -4.31
N VAL A 113 3.55 13.61 -4.87
CA VAL A 113 2.44 13.14 -5.72
C VAL A 113 1.54 12.24 -4.89
N ARG A 114 0.24 12.56 -4.81
CA ARG A 114 -0.74 11.86 -3.98
C ARG A 114 -1.83 11.23 -4.83
N SER A 115 -2.30 10.05 -4.42
CA SER A 115 -3.52 9.44 -4.97
C SER A 115 -4.22 8.50 -4.02
#